data_AF-A0A136LXM7-F1
#
_entry.id   AF-A0A136LXM7-F1
#
_cell.length_a   1.000
_cell.length_b   1.000
_cell.length_c   1.000
_cell.angle_alpha   90.00
_cell.angle_beta   90.00
_cell.angle_gamma   90.00
#
_symmetry.space_group_name_H-M   'P 1'
#
loop_
_entity.id
_entity.type
_entity.pdbx_description
1 polymer ?
#
loop_
_entity_poly.entity_id
_entity_poly.type
_entity_poly.pdbx_seq_one_letter_code
_entity_poly.pdbx_strand_id
1 'polypeptide(L)' 'MHNKFMRILVLFDLPVSDKDARRAYSRFHKFLEKDGYDMLQFSVYCRLCNGLDGVKKAYAATRV' A
#
# COMPACT_ATOMS: atom_id res chain seq x y z
N MET A 1 -23.25 -0.08 -15.92
CA MET A 1 -21.87 0.48 -16.07
C MET A 1 -20.88 -0.60 -15.66
N HIS A 2 -19.99 -1.03 -16.55
CA HIS A 2 -18.89 -1.93 -16.17
C HIS A 2 -17.84 -1.10 -15.43
N ASN A 3 -17.76 -1.26 -14.11
CA ASN A 3 -16.69 -0.64 -13.34
C ASN A 3 -15.39 -1.36 -13.67
N LYS A 4 -14.44 -0.68 -14.31
CA LYS A 4 -13.15 -1.28 -14.65
C LYS A 4 -12.36 -1.53 -13.37
N PHE A 5 -11.91 -2.76 -13.17
CA PHE A 5 -10.96 -3.07 -12.11
C PHE A 5 -9.63 -2.34 -12.39
N MET A 6 -9.07 -1.74 -11.35
CA MET A 6 -7.79 -1.04 -11.39
C MET A 6 -6.89 -1.55 -10.27
N ARG A 7 -5.58 -1.36 -10.40
CA ARG A 7 -4.62 -1.72 -9.35
C ARG A 7 -3.78 -0.50 -9.01
N ILE A 8 -3.54 -0.31 -7.71
CA ILE A 8 -2.53 0.64 -7.22
C ILE A 8 -1.35 -0.16 -6.73
N LEU A 9 -0.16 0.20 -7.21
CA LEU A 9 1.09 -0.30 -6.69
C LEU A 9 1.68 0.74 -5.75
N VAL A 10 2.16 0.31 -4.59
CA VAL A 10 2.92 1.10 -3.63
C VAL A 10 4.33 0.55 -3.61
N LEU A 11 5.29 1.40 -4.01
CA LEU A 11 6.71 1.13 -3.93
C LEU A 11 7.31 2.07 -2.90
N PHE A 12 8.18 1.55 -2.06
CA PHE A 12 8.86 2.35 -1.05
C PHE A 12 10.28 1.85 -0.83
N ASP A 13 11.10 2.67 -0.18
CA ASP A 13 12.37 2.25 0.36
C ASP A 13 12.47 2.80 1.79
N LEU A 14 12.42 1.90 2.76
CA LEU A 14 12.48 2.25 4.18
C LEU A 14 13.75 1.62 4.78
N PRO A 15 14.54 2.38 5.54
CA PRO A 15 15.72 1.84 6.20
C PRO A 15 15.32 0.78 7.23
N VAL A 16 16.22 -0.19 7.46
CA VAL A 16 16.03 -1.28 8.43
C VAL A 16 17.28 -1.57 9.28
N SER A 17 18.28 -0.69 9.21
CA SER A 17 19.58 -0.84 9.89
C SER A 17 19.47 -0.72 11.41
N ASP A 18 18.65 0.20 11.92
CA ASP A 18 18.41 0.38 13.36
C ASP A 18 17.03 -0.10 13.83
N LYS A 19 16.84 -0.13 15.15
CA LYS A 19 15.63 -0.66 15.79
C LYS A 19 14.38 0.18 15.50
N ASP A 20 14.52 1.50 15.41
CA ASP A 20 13.39 2.39 15.21
C ASP A 20 12.97 2.44 13.74
N ALA A 21 13.93 2.33 12.82
CA ALA A 21 13.70 2.14 11.40
C ALA A 21 12.94 0.83 11.11
N ARG A 22 13.37 -0.29 11.72
CA ARG A 22 12.61 -1.56 11.65
C ARG A 22 11.19 -1.44 12.20
N ARG A 23 11.00 -0.71 13.29
CA ARG A 23 9.65 -0.44 13.85
C ARG A 23 8.81 0.38 12.88
N ALA A 24 9.39 1.37 12.21
CA ALA A 24 8.70 2.16 11.19
C ALA A 24 8.26 1.28 10.01
N TYR A 25 9.15 0.43 9.50
CA TYR A 25 8.81 -0.57 8.48
C TYR A 25 7.64 -1.46 8.94
N SER A 26 7.72 -2.05 10.13
CA SER A 26 6.65 -2.93 10.65
C SER A 26 5.31 -2.21 10.79
N ARG A 27 5.31 -0.93 11.17
CA ARG A 27 4.08 -0.12 11.22
C ARG A 27 3.51 0.13 9.83
N PHE A 28 4.37 0.46 8.86
CA PHE A 28 3.94 0.74 7.49
C PHE A 28 3.40 -0.51 6.80
N HIS A 29 4.06 -1.65 6.97
CA HIS A 29 3.59 -2.96 6.49
C HIS A 29 2.19 -3.29 7.05
N LYS A 30 2.00 -3.21 8.37
CA LYS A 30 0.68 -3.46 8.99
C LYS A 30 -0.39 -2.48 8.55
N PHE A 31 -0.01 -1.23 8.27
CA PHE A 31 -0.92 -0.24 7.71
C PHE A 31 -1.41 -0.65 6.31
N LEU A 32 -0.50 -1.07 5.43
CA LEU A 32 -0.84 -1.53 4.08
C LEU A 32 -1.70 -2.79 4.11
N GLU A 33 -1.33 -3.81 4.89
CA GLU A 33 -2.13 -5.04 5.04
C GLU A 33 -3.55 -4.73 5.55
N LYS A 34 -3.67 -3.88 6.57
CA LYS A 34 -4.98 -3.52 7.14
C LYS A 34 -5.86 -2.73 6.15
N ASP A 35 -5.26 -1.95 5.26
CA ASP A 35 -5.99 -1.25 4.19
C ASP A 35 -6.25 -2.13 2.95
N GLY A 36 -5.87 -3.42 3.01
CA GLY A 36 -6.19 -4.41 1.98
C GLY A 36 -5.21 -4.42 0.82
N TYR A 37 -3.95 -4.05 1.06
CA TYR A 37 -2.86 -4.29 0.12
C TYR A 37 -2.24 -5.66 0.35
N ASP A 38 -1.99 -6.36 -0.76
CA ASP A 38 -1.23 -7.61 -0.78
C ASP A 38 0.25 -7.31 -1.07
N MET A 39 1.14 -7.97 -0.32
CA MET A 39 2.58 -7.91 -0.58
C MET A 39 2.93 -8.80 -1.78
N LEU A 40 3.47 -8.21 -2.84
CA LEU A 40 3.91 -8.96 -4.02
C LEU A 40 5.38 -9.34 -3.94
N GLN A 41 6.20 -8.39 -3.49
CA GLN A 41 7.65 -8.54 -3.26
C GLN A 41 8.07 -7.62 -2.10
N PHE A 42 9.33 -7.74 -1.65
CA PHE A 42 9.87 -6.78 -0.69
C PHE A 42 9.72 -5.35 -1.21
N SER A 43 9.13 -4.51 -0.37
CA SER A 43 8.82 -3.12 -0.66
C SER A 43 7.88 -2.85 -1.85
N VAL A 44 7.16 -3.87 -2.33
CA VAL A 44 6.18 -3.74 -3.42
C VAL A 44 4.84 -4.34 -3.01
N TYR A 45 3.83 -3.48 -2.92
CA TYR A 45 2.48 -3.83 -2.50
C TYR A 45 1.45 -3.47 -3.56
N CYS A 46 0.36 -4.22 -3.64
CA CYS A 46 -0.70 -3.99 -4.62
C CYS A 46 -2.09 -4.07 -3.97
N ARG A 47 -3.01 -3.20 -4.39
CA ARG A 47 -4.43 -3.26 -4.01
C ARG A 47 -5.32 -3.25 -5.25
N LEU A 48 -6.27 -4.19 -5.30
CA LEU A 48 -7.32 -4.19 -6.31
C LEU A 48 -8.39 -3.15 -5.95
N CYS A 49 -8.69 -2.26 -6.89
CA CYS A 49 -9.67 -1.20 -6.74
C CYS A 49 -10.85 -1.45 -7.71
N ASN A 50 -12.06 -1.29 -7.20
CA ASN A 50 -13.27 -1.37 -8.01
C ASN A 50 -13.61 0.02 -8.58
N GLY A 51 -13.10 0.32 -9.78
CA GLY A 51 -13.32 1.60 -10.42
C GLY A 51 -12.58 2.78 -9.77
N LEU A 52 -12.88 3.98 -10.26
CA LEU A 52 -12.11 5.20 -9.96
C LEU A 52 -12.26 5.67 -8.51
N ASP A 53 -13.43 5.47 -7.90
CA ASP A 53 -13.67 5.90 -6.52
C ASP A 53 -12.86 5.06 -5.53
N GLY A 54 -12.71 3.75 -5.80
CA GLY A 54 -11.81 2.89 -5.04
C GLY A 54 -10.36 3.35 -5.14
N VAL A 55 -9.92 3.74 -6.34
CA VAL A 55 -8.58 4.29 -6.57
C VAL A 55 -8.36 5.59 -5.81
N LYS A 56 -9.30 6.54 -5.87
CA LYS A 56 -9.20 7.83 -5.17
C LYS A 56 -9.09 7.65 -3.65
N LYS A 57 -9.88 6.74 -3.08
CA LYS A 57 -9.85 6.43 -1.65
C LYS A 57 -8.48 5.88 -1.24
N ALA A 58 -8.00 4.87 -1.96
CA ALA A 58 -6.70 4.25 -1.68
C ALA A 58 -5.55 5.26 -1.84
N TYR A 59 -5.55 6.05 -2.92
CA TYR A 59 -4.57 7.11 -3.15
C TYR A 59 -4.55 8.16 -2.03
N ALA A 60 -5.72 8.58 -1.53
CA ALA A 60 -5.79 9.53 -0.42
C ALA A 60 -5.21 8.96 0.88
N ALA A 61 -5.41 7.67 1.15
CA ALA A 61 -4.89 7.01 2.34
C ALA A 61 -3.37 6.82 2.30
N THR A 62 -2.78 6.64 1.11
CA THR A 62 -1.33 6.46 0.94
C THR A 62 -0.58 7.75 0.62
N ARG A 63 -1.25 8.90 0.61
CA ARG A 63 -0.57 10.21 0.55
C ARG A 63 0.08 10.51 1.89
N VAL A 64 1.41 10.39 1.92
CA VAL A 64 2.30 11.02 2.89
C VAL A 64 2.78 12.37 2.37
#